data_AF-A0AAF0L7Q9-F1
#
_entry.id   AF-A0AAF0L7Q9-F1
#
_cell.length_a   1.000
_cell.length_b   1.000
_cell.length_c   1.000
_cell.angle_alpha   90.00
_cell.angle_beta   90.00
_cell.angle_gamma   90.00
#
_symmetry.space_group_name_H-M   'P 1'
#
loop_
_entity.id
_entity.type
_entity.pdbx_description
1 polymer ?
#
loop_
_entity_poly.entity_id
_entity_poly.type
_entity_poly.pdbx_seq_one_letter_code
_entity_poly.pdbx_strand_id
1 'polypeptide(L)'
;MAALVLLLASIVVLLGTTVGLVWRARDPNWVRDTWLAQNATPRSTVVTFVLAALFVGAAALIGVVLLTGGHVLAGLAFLVAAASGGVMTGVGVWVFRQRLTGSPGADDDPHA
;
A
#
# COMPACT_ATOMS: atom_id res chain seq x y z
N MET A 1 -11.95 -23.48 -12.97
CA MET A 1 -11.33 -22.51 -13.88
C MET A 1 -11.31 -21.08 -13.31
N ALA A 2 -12.46 -20.47 -13.00
CA ALA A 2 -12.52 -19.08 -12.53
C ALA A 2 -11.64 -18.77 -11.30
N ALA A 3 -11.66 -19.60 -10.25
CA ALA A 3 -10.86 -19.37 -9.04
C ALA A 3 -9.34 -19.48 -9.27
N LEU A 4 -8.92 -20.34 -10.21
CA LEU A 4 -7.50 -20.45 -10.60
C LEU A 4 -7.06 -19.19 -11.37
N VAL A 5 -7.89 -18.72 -12.31
CA VAL A 5 -7.63 -17.48 -13.05
C VAL A 5 -7.55 -16.30 -12.10
N LEU A 6 -8.47 -16.21 -11.13
CA LEU A 6 -8.45 -15.17 -10.10
C LEU A 6 -7.14 -15.21 -9.31
N LEU A 7 -6.71 -16.37 -8.83
CA LEU A 7 -5.46 -16.52 -8.10
C LEU A 7 -4.24 -16.09 -8.92
N LEU A 8 -4.14 -16.54 -10.17
CA LEU A 8 -3.04 -16.17 -11.07
C LEU A 8 -3.03 -14.66 -11.33
N ALA A 9 -4.19 -14.05 -11.58
CA ALA A 9 -4.31 -12.62 -11.76
C ALA A 9 -3.87 -11.85 -10.49
N SER A 10 -4.29 -12.30 -9.31
CA SER A 10 -3.87 -11.71 -8.04
C SER A 10 -2.35 -11.79 -7.84
N ILE A 11 -1.71 -12.90 -8.21
CA ILE A 11 -0.26 -13.06 -8.11
C ILE A 11 0.47 -12.10 -9.07
N VAL A 12 0.01 -12.01 -10.32
CA VAL A 12 0.58 -11.09 -11.31
C VAL A 12 0.46 -9.65 -10.84
N VAL A 13 -0.70 -9.26 -10.29
CA VAL A 13 -0.91 -7.94 -9.70
C VAL A 13 0.05 -7.71 -8.53
N LEU A 14 0.16 -8.65 -7.58
CA LEU A 14 1.07 -8.52 -6.45
C LEU A 14 2.52 -8.28 -6.90
N LEU A 15 3.01 -9.12 -7.82
CA LEU A 15 4.38 -9.02 -8.32
C LEU A 15 4.59 -7.70 -9.08
N GLY A 16 3.67 -7.34 -9.98
CA GLY A 16 3.73 -6.10 -10.74
C GLY A 16 3.69 -4.86 -9.85
N THR A 17 2.80 -4.83 -8.87
CA THR A 17 2.71 -3.74 -7.88
C THR A 17 3.98 -3.64 -7.06
N THR A 18 4.49 -4.76 -6.55
CA THR A 18 5.70 -4.77 -5.71
C THR A 18 6.92 -4.32 -6.50
N VAL A 19 7.16 -4.88 -7.69
CA VAL A 19 8.28 -4.51 -8.55
C VAL A 19 8.17 -3.05 -8.99
N GLY A 20 6.98 -2.61 -9.40
CA GLY A 20 6.73 -1.23 -9.79
C GLY A 20 7.00 -0.23 -8.66
N LEU A 21 6.54 -0.53 -7.45
CA LEU A 21 6.78 0.31 -6.27
C LEU A 21 8.24 0.32 -5.85
N VAL A 22 8.93 -0.84 -5.86
CA VAL A 22 10.37 -0.89 -5.56
C VAL A 22 11.17 -0.08 -6.58
N TRP A 23 10.82 -0.18 -7.86
CA TRP A 23 11.47 0.60 -8.90
C TRP A 23 11.22 2.11 -8.72
N ARG A 24 9.98 2.51 -8.44
CA ARG A 24 9.62 3.91 -8.16
C ARG A 24 10.27 4.46 -6.89
N ALA A 25 10.36 3.66 -5.83
CA ALA A 25 10.98 4.07 -4.57
C ALA A 25 12.49 4.33 -4.69
N ARG A 26 13.14 3.86 -5.77
CA ARG A 26 14.53 4.21 -6.09
C ARG A 26 14.68 5.61 -6.72
N ASP A 27 13.60 6.21 -7.22
CA ASP A 27 13.63 7.55 -7.79
C ASP A 27 13.32 8.60 -6.69
N PRO A 28 14.32 9.38 -6.25
CA PRO A 28 14.14 10.35 -5.18
C PRO A 28 13.16 11.48 -5.56
N ASN A 29 13.04 11.81 -6.85
CA ASN A 29 12.08 12.82 -7.29
C ASN A 29 10.65 12.31 -7.10
N TRP A 30 10.39 11.05 -7.48
CA TRP A 30 9.08 10.44 -7.28
C TRP A 30 8.68 10.37 -5.81
N VAL A 31 9.62 10.02 -4.91
CA VAL A 31 9.37 9.99 -3.47
C VAL A 31 9.02 11.37 -2.94
N ARG A 32 9.78 12.40 -3.34
CA ARG A 32 9.52 13.80 -2.95
C ARG A 32 8.16 14.29 -3.44
N ASP A 33 7.84 14.07 -4.72
CA ASP A 33 6.58 14.56 -5.31
C ASP A 33 5.37 13.87 -4.65
N THR A 34 5.50 12.57 -4.35
CA THR A 34 4.48 11.81 -3.64
C THR A 34 4.32 12.31 -2.19
N TRP A 35 5.41 12.60 -1.50
CA TRP A 35 5.38 13.18 -0.15
C TRP A 35 4.71 14.55 -0.15
N LEU A 36 5.05 15.42 -1.11
CA LEU A 36 4.44 16.75 -1.25
C LEU A 36 2.92 16.64 -1.49
N ALA A 37 2.50 15.75 -2.39
CA ALA A 37 1.08 15.52 -2.67
C ALA A 37 0.33 15.02 -1.42
N GLN A 38 0.94 14.11 -0.66
CA GLN A 38 0.36 13.56 0.56
C GLN A 38 0.27 14.59 1.70
N ASN A 39 1.27 15.47 1.82
CA ASN A 39 1.32 16.50 2.86
C ASN A 39 0.60 17.80 2.48
N ALA A 40 0.24 18.01 1.22
CA ALA A 40 -0.62 19.13 0.82
C ALA A 40 -2.00 19.06 1.49
N THR A 41 -2.53 17.85 1.71
CA THR A 41 -3.82 17.62 2.38
C THR A 41 -3.72 16.47 3.39
N PRO A 42 -3.07 16.69 4.55
CA PRO A 42 -2.65 15.59 5.43
C PRO A 42 -3.84 14.83 6.04
N ARG A 43 -4.96 15.52 6.31
CA ARG A 43 -6.16 14.87 6.85
C ARG A 43 -6.78 13.88 5.87
N SER A 44 -6.97 14.26 4.61
CA SER A 44 -7.52 13.37 3.57
C SER A 44 -6.57 12.22 3.24
N THR A 45 -5.26 12.46 3.28
CA THR A 45 -4.26 11.41 3.11
C THR A 45 -4.39 10.35 4.22
N VAL A 46 -4.48 10.77 5.48
CA VAL A 46 -4.66 9.84 6.61
C VAL A 46 -5.99 9.07 6.48
N VAL A 47 -7.09 9.74 6.12
CA VAL A 47 -8.38 9.07 5.87
C VAL A 47 -8.23 8.01 4.76
N THR A 48 -7.52 8.34 3.69
CA THR A 48 -7.26 7.40 2.59
C THR A 48 -6.47 6.18 3.07
N PHE A 49 -5.45 6.36 3.92
CA PHE A 49 -4.71 5.23 4.48
C PHE A 49 -5.57 4.36 5.40
N VAL A 50 -6.44 4.95 6.21
CA VAL A 50 -7.37 4.18 7.06
C VAL A 50 -8.33 3.36 6.20
N LEU A 51 -8.92 3.97 5.17
CA LEU A 51 -9.81 3.26 4.25
C LEU A 51 -9.08 2.13 3.50
N ALA A 52 -7.86 2.38 3.05
CA ALA A 52 -7.04 1.36 2.40
C ALA A 52 -6.71 0.21 3.37
N ALA A 53 -6.35 0.51 4.62
CA ALA A 53 -6.10 -0.52 5.64
C ALA A 53 -7.36 -1.34 5.95
N LEU A 54 -8.53 -0.71 6.04
CA LEU A 54 -9.81 -1.40 6.23
C LEU A 54 -10.11 -2.33 5.04
N PHE A 55 -9.88 -1.88 3.81
CA PHE A 55 -10.07 -2.69 2.62
C PHE A 55 -9.13 -3.91 2.59
N VAL A 56 -7.85 -3.71 2.93
CA VAL A 56 -6.87 -4.79 3.07
C VAL A 56 -7.30 -5.80 4.14
N GLY A 57 -7.73 -5.31 5.30
CA GLY A 57 -8.23 -6.15 6.39
C GLY A 57 -9.47 -6.95 5.99
N ALA A 58 -10.43 -6.33 5.30
CA ALA A 58 -11.62 -7.00 4.79
C ALA A 58 -11.27 -8.09 3.77
N ALA A 59 -10.37 -7.80 2.81
CA ALA A 59 -9.91 -8.78 1.83
C ALA A 59 -9.20 -9.98 2.52
N ALA A 60 -8.39 -9.71 3.54
CA ALA A 60 -7.74 -10.77 4.31
C ALA A 60 -8.76 -11.64 5.05
N LEU A 61 -9.75 -11.04 5.72
CA LEU A 61 -10.82 -11.75 6.40
C LEU A 61 -11.64 -12.63 5.45
N ILE A 62 -12.01 -12.10 4.28
CA ILE A 62 -12.71 -12.87 3.24
C ILE A 62 -11.86 -14.05 2.79
N GLY A 63 -10.55 -13.84 2.58
CA GLY A 63 -9.61 -14.90 2.23
C GLY A 63 -9.61 -16.03 3.27
N VAL A 64 -9.49 -15.68 4.55
CA VAL A 64 -9.53 -16.66 5.66
C VAL A 64 -10.85 -17.41 5.70
N VAL A 65 -11.98 -16.72 5.62
CA VAL A 65 -13.32 -17.36 5.63
C VAL A 65 -13.45 -18.36 4.48
N LEU A 66 -13.02 -18.00 3.27
CA LEU A 66 -13.04 -18.89 2.11
C LEU A 66 -12.14 -20.11 2.29
N LEU A 67 -10.95 -19.94 2.88
CA LEU A 67 -10.06 -21.07 3.19
C LEU A 67 -10.73 -22.03 4.19
N THR A 68 -11.34 -21.50 5.25
CA THR A 68 -12.06 -22.33 6.24
C THR A 68 -13.28 -23.04 5.66
N GLY A 69 -13.91 -22.46 4.63
CA GLY A 69 -15.01 -23.07 3.89
C GLY A 69 -14.59 -24.04 2.79
N GLY A 70 -13.30 -24.36 2.66
CA GLY A 70 -12.78 -25.31 1.64
C GLY A 70 -12.57 -24.71 0.24
N HIS A 71 -12.81 -23.41 0.06
CA HIS A 71 -12.58 -22.70 -1.20
C HIS A 71 -11.12 -22.24 -1.33
N VAL A 72 -10.19 -23.21 -1.37
CA VAL A 72 -8.74 -22.98 -1.25
C VAL A 72 -8.22 -21.92 -2.25
N LEU A 73 -8.50 -22.09 -3.55
CA LEU A 73 -7.97 -21.18 -4.58
C LEU A 73 -8.52 -19.76 -4.45
N ALA A 74 -9.82 -19.61 -4.14
CA ALA A 74 -10.43 -18.31 -3.97
C ALA A 74 -9.92 -17.62 -2.69
N GLY A 75 -9.78 -18.37 -1.60
CA GLY A 75 -9.22 -17.87 -0.35
C GLY A 75 -7.78 -17.36 -0.53
N LEU A 76 -6.93 -18.14 -1.20
CA LEU A 76 -5.57 -17.70 -1.53
C LEU A 76 -5.56 -16.43 -2.40
N ALA A 77 -6.45 -16.32 -3.39
CA ALA A 77 -6.50 -15.15 -4.25
C ALA A 77 -6.82 -13.87 -3.46
N PHE A 78 -7.77 -13.95 -2.51
CA PHE A 78 -8.10 -12.84 -1.62
C PHE A 78 -6.96 -12.48 -0.67
N LEU A 79 -6.21 -13.46 -0.15
CA LEU A 79 -5.02 -13.19 0.66
C LEU A 79 -3.91 -12.51 -0.14
N VAL A 80 -3.67 -12.94 -1.38
CA VAL A 80 -2.69 -12.32 -2.28
C VAL A 80 -3.11 -10.88 -2.65
N ALA A 81 -4.41 -10.66 -2.90
CA ALA A 81 -4.95 -9.32 -3.12
C ALA A 81 -4.78 -8.43 -1.88
N ALA A 82 -5.04 -8.96 -0.69
CA ALA A 82 -4.81 -8.25 0.58
C ALA A 82 -3.33 -7.89 0.76
N ALA A 83 -2.41 -8.83 0.46
CA ALA A 83 -0.97 -8.55 0.49
C ALA A 83 -0.59 -7.42 -0.48
N SER A 84 -1.16 -7.40 -1.69
CA SER A 84 -0.91 -6.35 -2.69
C SER A 84 -1.34 -4.97 -2.18
N GLY A 85 -2.55 -4.87 -1.63
CA GLY A 85 -3.04 -3.64 -1.00
C GLY A 85 -2.21 -3.24 0.21
N GLY A 86 -1.71 -4.22 0.98
CA GLY A 86 -0.81 -4.01 2.11
C GLY A 86 0.52 -3.39 1.69
N VAL A 87 1.14 -3.89 0.62
CA VAL A 87 2.37 -3.30 0.05
C VAL A 87 2.11 -1.86 -0.39
N MET A 88 1.03 -1.61 -1.14
CA MET A 88 0.72 -0.29 -1.67
C MET A 88 0.43 0.73 -0.55
N THR A 89 -0.34 0.33 0.46
CA THR A 89 -0.64 1.15 1.64
C THR A 89 0.62 1.39 2.47
N GLY A 90 1.43 0.34 2.68
CA GLY A 90 2.67 0.40 3.45
C GLY A 90 3.70 1.33 2.83
N VAL A 91 3.89 1.28 1.51
CA VAL A 91 4.76 2.22 0.79
C VAL A 91 4.21 3.64 0.90
N GLY A 92 2.91 3.85 0.75
CA GLY A 92 2.29 5.16 0.94
C GLY A 92 2.56 5.75 2.33
N VAL A 93 2.39 4.95 3.38
CA VAL A 93 2.69 5.35 4.77
C VAL A 93 4.17 5.59 4.97
N TRP A 94 5.04 4.76 4.39
CA TRP A 94 6.49 4.95 4.44
C TRP A 94 6.91 6.28 3.81
N VAL A 95 6.39 6.60 2.62
CA VAL A 95 6.62 7.90 1.97
C VAL A 95 6.13 9.02 2.89
N PHE A 96 4.88 8.96 3.37
CA PHE A 96 4.30 9.98 4.23
C PHE A 96 5.12 10.27 5.49
N ARG A 97 5.76 9.24 6.06
CA ARG A 97 6.59 9.33 7.26
C ARG A 97 8.01 9.83 6.99
N GLN A 98 8.44 9.96 5.73
CA GLN A 98 9.77 10.49 5.45
C GLN A 98 9.87 11.95 5.94
N ARG A 99 11.01 12.26 6.56
CA ARG A 99 11.42 13.64 6.81
C ARG A 99 12.33 14.05 5.67
N LEU A 100 11.79 14.76 4.68
CA LEU A 100 12.62 15.33 3.63
C LEU A 100 13.42 16.50 4.24
N THR A 101 14.75 16.36 4.28
CA THR A 101 15.66 17.46 4.64
C THR A 101 15.43 18.61 3.67
N GLY A 102 15.08 19.80 4.19
CA GLY A 102 14.70 20.97 3.39
C GLY A 102 13.19 21.28 3.32
N SER A 103 12.35 20.63 4.15
CA SER A 103 10.98 21.10 4.39
C SER A 103 11.01 22.53 4.95
N PRO A 104 10.21 23.49 4.45
CA PRO A 104 10.04 24.78 5.10
C PRO A 104 9.65 24.55 6.57
N GLY A 105 10.46 25.05 7.51
CA GLY A 105 10.35 24.80 8.94
C GLY A 105 11.36 23.81 9.56
N ALA A 106 12.21 23.14 8.77
CA ALA A 106 13.29 22.30 9.32
C ALA A 106 14.51 23.12 9.81
N ASP A 107 14.67 24.34 9.28
CA ASP A 107 15.78 25.25 9.59
C ASP A 107 15.36 26.42 10.51
N ASP A 108 14.09 26.46 10.95
CA ASP A 108 13.50 27.57 11.72
C ASP A 108 13.43 27.30 13.23
N ASP A 109 14.16 26.31 13.75
CA ASP A 109 14.24 26.04 15.19
C ASP A 109 15.57 26.60 15.75
N PRO A 110 15.61 27.86 16.24
CA PRO A 110 16.83 28.50 16.76
C PRO A 110 17.28 27.96 18.13
N HIS A 111 16.74 26.81 18.56
CA HIS A 111 16.96 26.23 19.89
C HIS A 111 17.48 24.78 19.86
N ALA A 112 17.92 24.27 18.70
CA ALA A 112 18.64 23.00 18.59
C ALA A 112 20.15 23.14 18.83
#